data_AF-A0A3D1EU11-F1
#
_entry.id   AF-A0A3D1EU11-F1
#
_cell.length_a   1.000
_cell.length_b   1.000
_cell.length_c   1.000
_cell.angle_alpha   90.00
_cell.angle_beta   90.00
_cell.angle_gamma   90.00
#
_symmetry.space_group_name_H-M   'P 1'
#
loop_
_entity.id
_entity.type
_entity.pdbx_description
1 polymer ?
#
loop_
_entity_poly.entity_id
_entity_poly.type
_entity_poly.pdbx_seq_one_letter_code
_entity_poly.pdbx_strand_id
1 'polypeptide(L)'
;MRIISLLLTTILLIAVGCDQESSRQTQGQEQFEEVLTALREVELGFVTASEEEVAAGAKGEELQTHREPMGTFRQKQLVKTFELLQPILTNGTADQKVDAQRIAADIYTSSARYQMRELVDQWTALSERSVVMMSYMVAVGRSQSLAQNSLIDDEKLISQIKKTLRDTTVQLDKREKDATLVDAKAKEHQKTMAGLKTQIDELNKQAQDLKAKAFVATGKAKYKLLDDSSAVARQAAILDARRQVEQAQLANVNAQRLMLTEQIDFTLEFMDSLERQIEEATKREKNNSEQQLRYKQHLVDTENQFMDEFNDIAERFSNSVYPYFAKINGEMDQAMTMLANAHKTATGDRQQMLEIEILAKQVAALNMKTTMSMIMQDVGNKYQSVLTRATNGRHKIMADRRATFESAYQDLQRKQMVINQESQALLETARQQAMTAVNLVAENGQLTRLANNHRSTDMEKLSQATQDLNSMLDIYAKRITDFRLN
;
A
#
# COMPACT_ATOMS: atom_id res chain seq x y z
N MET A 1 15.14 -39.02 5.64
CA MET A 1 15.45 -39.98 6.72
C MET A 1 15.19 -41.40 6.23
N ARG A 2 16.18 -41.98 5.55
CA ARG A 2 16.35 -43.40 5.18
C ARG A 2 17.85 -43.69 4.90
N ILE A 3 18.77 -42.91 5.49
CA ILE A 3 20.19 -42.89 5.12
C ILE A 3 20.91 -44.17 5.59
N ILE A 4 20.44 -44.80 6.67
CA ILE A 4 21.17 -45.91 7.31
C ILE A 4 20.68 -47.31 6.91
N SER A 5 19.43 -47.51 6.51
CA SER A 5 18.88 -48.87 6.33
C SER A 5 19.36 -49.64 5.08
N LEU A 6 20.07 -49.01 4.14
CA LEU A 6 20.54 -49.70 2.92
C LEU A 6 22.07 -49.94 2.86
N LEU A 7 22.84 -49.36 3.79
CA LEU A 7 24.31 -49.42 3.76
C LEU A 7 24.92 -50.64 4.49
N LEU A 8 24.11 -51.49 5.13
CA LEU A 8 24.58 -52.44 6.14
C LEU A 8 24.68 -53.92 5.73
N THR A 9 24.48 -54.28 4.45
CA THR A 9 24.29 -55.70 4.05
C THR A 9 25.40 -56.37 3.22
N THR A 10 26.57 -55.78 3.03
CA THR A 10 27.59 -56.42 2.18
C THR A 10 29.02 -56.22 2.67
N ILE A 11 29.36 -56.80 3.81
CA ILE A 11 30.77 -56.99 4.21
C ILE A 11 30.90 -58.36 4.89
N LEU A 12 31.24 -59.42 4.14
CA LEU A 12 32.13 -60.49 4.62
C LEU A 12 32.59 -61.42 3.48
N LEU A 13 33.92 -61.68 3.45
CA LEU A 13 34.69 -62.82 2.89
C LEU A 13 35.79 -62.53 1.83
N ILE A 14 36.97 -62.15 2.37
CA ILE A 14 38.35 -62.66 2.20
C ILE A 14 38.70 -63.52 0.96
N ALA A 15 39.74 -63.14 0.18
CA ALA A 15 41.07 -63.82 0.15
C ALA A 15 42.06 -63.29 -0.91
N VAL A 16 43.17 -62.71 -0.39
CA VAL A 16 44.59 -62.83 -0.78
C VAL A 16 44.95 -62.77 -2.29
N GLY A 17 45.47 -61.62 -2.70
CA GLY A 17 46.30 -61.47 -3.90
C GLY A 17 46.40 -60.04 -4.45
N CYS A 18 47.07 -59.11 -3.76
CA CYS A 18 47.62 -57.82 -4.25
C CYS A 18 47.89 -56.87 -3.06
N ASP A 19 49.15 -56.64 -2.67
CA ASP A 19 49.51 -55.81 -1.49
C ASP A 19 49.08 -54.32 -1.60
N GLN A 20 48.92 -53.80 -2.82
CA GLN A 20 48.46 -52.42 -3.05
C GLN A 20 46.93 -52.28 -3.07
N GLU A 21 46.20 -53.27 -3.58
CA GLU A 21 44.73 -53.23 -3.65
C GLU A 21 44.14 -53.46 -2.25
N SER A 22 44.69 -54.42 -1.50
CA SER A 22 44.29 -54.73 -0.14
C SER A 22 44.56 -53.57 0.82
N SER A 23 45.72 -52.90 0.73
CA SER A 23 46.03 -51.76 1.61
C SER A 23 45.15 -50.54 1.30
N ARG A 24 44.86 -50.26 0.02
CA ARG A 24 43.88 -49.22 -0.37
C ARG A 24 42.48 -49.54 0.12
N GLN A 25 42.09 -50.81 0.08
CA GLN A 25 40.77 -51.24 0.56
C GLN A 25 40.64 -51.05 2.07
N THR A 26 41.64 -51.47 2.86
CA THR A 26 41.65 -51.28 4.33
C THR A 26 41.69 -49.80 4.72
N GLN A 27 42.57 -49.00 4.09
CA GLN A 27 42.66 -47.57 4.37
C GLN A 27 41.37 -46.82 4.01
N GLY A 28 40.74 -47.19 2.88
CA GLY A 28 39.45 -46.64 2.51
C GLY A 28 38.31 -47.06 3.45
N GLN A 29 38.36 -48.26 4.05
CA GLN A 29 37.39 -48.70 5.04
C GLN A 29 37.49 -47.89 6.35
N GLU A 30 38.70 -47.67 6.87
CA GLU A 30 38.93 -46.83 8.05
C GLU A 30 38.41 -45.39 7.84
N GLN A 31 38.67 -44.82 6.66
CA GLN A 31 38.15 -43.49 6.29
C GLN A 31 36.61 -43.47 6.18
N PHE A 32 36.00 -44.55 5.67
CA PHE A 32 34.54 -44.67 5.62
C PHE A 32 33.91 -44.77 7.01
N GLU A 33 34.56 -45.47 7.95
CA GLU A 33 34.08 -45.53 9.34
C GLU A 33 34.13 -44.16 10.02
N GLU A 34 35.16 -43.36 9.74
CA GLU A 34 35.26 -41.97 10.22
C GLU A 34 34.14 -41.09 9.63
N VAL A 35 33.87 -41.21 8.32
CA VAL A 35 32.76 -40.53 7.64
C VAL A 35 31.40 -40.93 8.21
N LEU A 36 31.16 -42.22 8.41
CA LEU A 36 29.90 -42.74 8.97
C LEU A 36 29.70 -42.27 10.42
N THR A 37 30.78 -42.15 11.19
CA THR A 37 30.74 -41.61 12.55
C THR A 37 30.36 -40.12 12.53
N ALA A 38 30.99 -39.32 11.66
CA ALA A 38 30.64 -37.92 11.48
C ALA A 38 29.18 -37.74 11.00
N LEU A 39 28.68 -38.61 10.10
CA LEU A 39 27.28 -38.60 9.67
C LEU A 39 26.31 -38.96 10.81
N ARG A 40 26.68 -39.86 11.71
CA ARG A 40 25.87 -40.15 12.90
C ARG A 40 25.81 -38.95 13.85
N GLU A 41 26.91 -38.20 13.99
CA GLU A 41 26.92 -36.96 14.78
C GLU A 41 25.99 -35.88 14.17
N VAL A 42 25.99 -35.75 12.84
CA VAL A 42 25.03 -34.92 12.07
C VAL A 42 23.57 -35.32 12.35
N GLU A 43 23.30 -36.63 12.43
CA GLU A 43 21.96 -37.18 12.66
C GLU A 43 21.48 -37.00 14.11
N LEU A 44 22.36 -37.25 15.09
CA LEU A 44 22.08 -37.14 16.52
C LEU A 44 21.85 -35.70 16.97
N GLY A 45 22.45 -34.72 16.31
CA GLY A 45 22.13 -33.29 16.46
C GLY A 45 22.49 -32.67 17.82
N PHE A 46 23.17 -33.40 18.71
CA PHE A 46 23.59 -32.87 20.00
C PHE A 46 25.04 -32.42 19.97
N VAL A 47 25.26 -31.19 20.44
CA VAL A 47 26.54 -30.72 20.97
C VAL A 47 26.83 -31.59 22.19
N THR A 48 27.75 -32.54 22.09
CA THR A 48 28.49 -32.98 23.28
C THR A 48 29.19 -31.72 23.79
N ALA A 49 28.78 -31.25 24.97
CA ALA A 49 29.55 -30.25 25.70
C ALA A 49 31.02 -30.69 25.68
N SER A 50 31.96 -29.78 25.40
CA SER A 50 33.38 -30.15 25.40
C SER A 50 33.75 -30.76 26.76
N GLU A 51 34.79 -31.60 26.84
CA GLU A 51 35.22 -32.16 28.14
C GLU A 51 35.45 -31.06 29.19
N GLU A 52 35.86 -29.87 28.74
CA GLU A 52 36.02 -28.66 29.56
C GLU A 52 34.68 -28.07 30.03
N GLU A 53 33.63 -28.04 29.20
CA GLU A 53 32.28 -27.61 29.59
C GLU A 53 31.62 -28.61 30.56
N VAL A 54 31.83 -29.92 30.35
CA VAL A 54 31.36 -30.96 31.28
C VAL A 54 32.08 -30.83 32.62
N ALA A 55 33.38 -30.52 32.62
CA ALA A 55 34.16 -30.28 33.83
C ALA A 55 33.81 -28.95 34.53
N ALA A 56 33.46 -27.89 33.79
CA ALA A 56 33.03 -26.60 34.33
C ALA A 56 31.63 -26.68 34.96
N GLY A 57 30.70 -27.40 34.31
CA GLY A 57 29.38 -27.71 34.87
C GLY A 57 29.45 -28.55 36.15
N ALA A 58 30.41 -29.48 36.24
CA ALA A 58 30.68 -30.24 37.47
C ALA A 58 31.27 -29.39 38.61
N LYS A 59 31.85 -28.22 38.30
CA LYS A 59 32.41 -27.26 39.26
C LYS A 59 31.44 -26.13 39.64
N GLY A 60 30.23 -26.11 39.07
CA GLY A 60 29.21 -25.10 39.35
C GLY A 60 29.47 -23.73 38.71
N GLU A 61 30.33 -23.67 37.69
CA GLU A 61 30.57 -22.47 36.91
C GLU A 61 29.44 -22.24 35.88
N GLU A 62 29.11 -20.97 35.63
CA GLU A 62 28.01 -20.60 34.74
C GLU A 62 28.35 -21.02 33.30
N LEU A 63 27.69 -22.07 32.82
CA LEU A 63 27.84 -22.58 31.45
C LEU A 63 27.37 -21.52 30.47
N GLN A 64 28.31 -20.82 29.81
CA GLN A 64 28.01 -20.08 28.60
C GLN A 64 27.69 -21.10 27.51
N THR A 65 26.44 -21.54 27.45
CA THR A 65 25.98 -22.43 26.38
C THR A 65 26.10 -21.71 25.05
N HIS A 66 27.21 -21.90 24.33
CA HIS A 66 27.40 -21.51 22.93
C HIS A 66 26.58 -22.45 22.04
N ARG A 67 25.27 -22.52 22.29
CA ARG A 67 24.34 -23.39 21.56
C ARG A 67 24.04 -22.74 20.21
N GLU A 68 24.78 -23.16 19.19
CA GLU A 68 24.43 -22.84 17.82
C GLU A 68 23.06 -23.42 17.45
N PRO A 69 22.27 -22.75 16.59
CA PRO A 69 21.06 -23.32 16.04
C PRO A 69 21.34 -24.68 15.38
N MET A 70 20.50 -25.66 15.65
CA MET A 70 20.64 -27.05 15.17
C MET A 70 20.93 -27.15 13.66
N GLY A 71 20.28 -26.31 12.85
CA GLY A 71 20.51 -26.27 11.40
C GLY A 71 21.94 -25.87 11.03
N THR A 72 22.48 -24.86 11.69
CA THR A 72 23.84 -24.34 11.48
C THR A 72 24.90 -25.35 11.92
N PHE A 73 24.73 -25.95 13.10
CA PHE A 73 25.62 -27.00 13.59
C PHE A 73 25.67 -28.19 12.63
N ARG A 74 24.48 -28.70 12.24
CA ARG A 74 24.37 -29.80 11.28
C ARG A 74 25.10 -29.49 9.98
N GLN A 75 25.02 -28.25 9.50
CA GLN A 75 25.63 -27.87 8.25
C GLN A 75 27.16 -27.77 8.32
N LYS A 76 27.70 -27.28 9.44
CA LYS A 76 29.15 -27.35 9.70
C LYS A 76 29.67 -28.78 9.74
N GLN A 77 28.95 -29.67 10.40
CA GLN A 77 29.34 -31.08 10.47
C GLN A 77 29.30 -31.75 9.09
N LEU A 78 28.31 -31.42 8.25
CA LEU A 78 28.25 -31.92 6.87
C LEU A 78 29.42 -31.43 6.00
N VAL A 79 29.90 -30.19 6.20
CA VAL A 79 31.12 -29.69 5.53
C VAL A 79 32.33 -30.51 5.97
N LYS A 80 32.50 -30.75 7.27
CA LYS A 80 33.57 -31.60 7.81
C LYS A 80 33.50 -33.02 7.25
N THR A 81 32.30 -33.62 7.19
CA THR A 81 32.09 -34.93 6.56
C THR A 81 32.52 -34.93 5.09
N PHE A 82 32.23 -33.85 4.35
CA PHE A 82 32.65 -33.75 2.95
C PHE A 82 34.16 -33.67 2.77
N GLU A 83 34.87 -32.95 3.66
CA GLU A 83 36.33 -32.91 3.68
C GLU A 83 36.93 -34.31 3.91
N LEU A 84 36.35 -35.08 4.83
CA LEU A 84 36.77 -36.47 5.12
C LEU A 84 36.48 -37.42 3.95
N LEU A 85 35.53 -37.11 3.08
CA LEU A 85 35.24 -37.89 1.87
C LEU A 85 36.25 -37.67 0.73
N GLN A 86 36.97 -36.53 0.69
CA GLN A 86 37.86 -36.18 -0.42
C GLN A 86 38.97 -37.21 -0.71
N PRO A 87 39.66 -37.78 0.31
CA PRO A 87 40.66 -38.81 0.08
C PRO A 87 40.08 -40.07 -0.57
N ILE A 88 38.87 -40.48 -0.18
CA ILE A 88 38.16 -41.65 -0.72
C ILE A 88 37.77 -41.39 -2.18
N LEU A 89 37.22 -40.21 -2.48
CA LEU A 89 36.85 -39.80 -3.83
C LEU A 89 38.04 -39.82 -4.80
N THR A 90 39.24 -39.53 -4.30
CA THR A 90 40.46 -39.47 -5.12
C THR A 90 41.13 -40.84 -5.24
N ASN A 91 41.36 -41.51 -4.11
CA ASN A 91 42.28 -42.65 -4.00
C ASN A 91 41.58 -43.99 -3.71
N GLY A 92 40.28 -43.99 -3.43
CA GLY A 92 39.53 -45.21 -3.12
C GLY A 92 39.38 -46.17 -4.32
N THR A 93 38.97 -47.40 -4.01
CA THR A 93 38.53 -48.39 -5.01
C THR A 93 37.28 -47.91 -5.76
N ALA A 94 36.93 -48.54 -6.89
CA ALA A 94 35.77 -48.15 -7.69
C ALA A 94 34.46 -48.15 -6.87
N ASP A 95 34.24 -49.18 -6.05
CA ASP A 95 33.08 -49.29 -5.18
C ASP A 95 33.07 -48.22 -4.08
N GLN A 96 34.22 -47.98 -3.45
CA GLN A 96 34.38 -46.92 -2.45
C GLN A 96 34.11 -45.53 -3.05
N LYS A 97 34.52 -45.29 -4.30
CA LYS A 97 34.24 -44.04 -5.01
C LYS A 97 32.76 -43.86 -5.30
N VAL A 98 32.07 -44.93 -5.73
CA VAL A 98 30.61 -44.90 -5.95
C VAL A 98 29.88 -44.53 -4.66
N ASP A 99 30.20 -45.19 -3.55
CA ASP A 99 29.53 -44.91 -2.27
C ASP A 99 29.88 -43.52 -1.72
N ALA A 100 31.13 -43.06 -1.87
CA ALA A 100 31.54 -41.70 -1.48
C ALA A 100 30.83 -40.63 -2.31
N GLN A 101 30.64 -40.86 -3.60
CA GLN A 101 29.90 -39.96 -4.49
C GLN A 101 28.41 -39.90 -4.15
N ARG A 102 27.79 -41.02 -3.75
CA ARG A 102 26.41 -41.05 -3.26
C ARG A 102 26.24 -40.24 -1.98
N ILE A 103 27.15 -40.41 -1.01
CA ILE A 103 27.13 -39.62 0.23
C ILE A 103 27.36 -38.13 -0.06
N ALA A 104 28.30 -37.79 -0.94
CA ALA A 104 28.53 -36.41 -1.36
C ALA A 104 27.26 -35.79 -1.98
N ALA A 105 26.54 -36.52 -2.83
CA ALA A 105 25.28 -36.07 -3.39
C ALA A 105 24.20 -35.80 -2.32
N ASP A 106 24.14 -36.64 -1.28
CA ASP A 106 23.25 -36.45 -0.14
C ASP A 106 23.62 -35.20 0.68
N ILE A 107 24.91 -34.97 0.91
CA ILE A 107 25.42 -33.76 1.59
C ILE A 107 24.98 -32.50 0.84
N TYR A 108 25.24 -32.44 -0.48
CA TYR A 108 24.82 -31.32 -1.32
C TYR A 108 23.30 -31.13 -1.34
N THR A 109 22.52 -32.22 -1.41
CA THR A 109 21.05 -32.14 -1.33
C THR A 109 20.58 -31.61 0.04
N SER A 110 21.26 -31.99 1.13
CA SER A 110 20.96 -31.49 2.47
C SER A 110 21.29 -30.00 2.59
N SER A 111 22.41 -29.56 2.01
CA SER A 111 22.79 -28.14 1.89
C SER A 111 21.73 -27.33 1.15
N ALA A 112 21.31 -27.79 -0.03
CA ALA A 112 20.24 -27.17 -0.80
C ALA A 112 18.93 -27.06 0.01
N ARG A 113 18.55 -28.09 0.78
CA ARG A 113 17.36 -28.05 1.65
C ARG A 113 17.50 -27.11 2.84
N TYR A 114 18.70 -26.95 3.38
CA TYR A 114 18.96 -25.96 4.43
C TYR A 114 18.81 -24.55 3.87
N GLN A 115 19.47 -24.25 2.75
CA GLN A 115 19.37 -22.97 2.06
C GLN A 115 17.94 -22.67 1.60
N MET A 116 17.18 -23.69 1.18
CA MET A 116 15.76 -23.55 0.84
C MET A 116 14.90 -23.12 2.02
N ARG A 117 15.20 -23.60 3.23
CA ARG A 117 14.50 -23.17 4.44
C ARG A 117 14.83 -21.72 4.78
N GLU A 118 16.11 -21.36 4.75
CA GLU A 118 16.52 -19.96 4.94
C GLU A 118 15.87 -19.04 3.91
N LEU A 119 15.81 -19.43 2.64
CA LEU A 119 15.10 -18.70 1.59
C LEU A 119 13.62 -18.49 1.95
N VAL A 120 12.92 -19.53 2.39
CA VAL A 120 11.50 -19.43 2.77
C VAL A 120 11.32 -18.52 3.98
N ASP A 121 12.22 -18.56 4.96
CA ASP A 121 12.18 -17.68 6.13
C ASP A 121 12.39 -16.20 5.74
N GLN A 122 13.40 -15.92 4.89
CA GLN A 122 13.64 -14.58 4.35
C GLN A 122 12.46 -14.09 3.52
N TRP A 123 11.88 -14.97 2.71
CA TRP A 123 10.69 -14.68 1.92
C TRP A 123 9.48 -14.36 2.79
N THR A 124 9.19 -15.16 3.82
CA THR A 124 8.05 -14.92 4.72
C THR A 124 8.16 -13.56 5.39
N ALA A 125 9.33 -13.21 5.92
CA ALA A 125 9.57 -11.90 6.53
C ALA A 125 9.36 -10.74 5.53
N LEU A 126 9.81 -10.91 4.27
CA LEU A 126 9.59 -9.93 3.21
C LEU A 126 8.13 -9.86 2.77
N SER A 127 7.43 -11.00 2.73
CA SER A 127 6.03 -11.09 2.34
C SER A 127 5.12 -10.37 3.34
N GLU A 128 5.38 -10.50 4.64
CA GLU A 128 4.67 -9.73 5.68
C GLU A 128 4.81 -8.21 5.46
N ARG A 129 6.03 -7.72 5.17
CA ARG A 129 6.25 -6.30 4.82
C ARG A 129 5.51 -5.89 3.56
N SER A 130 5.45 -6.75 2.55
CA SER A 130 4.73 -6.43 1.32
C SER A 130 3.22 -6.31 1.50
N VAL A 131 2.63 -6.95 2.53
CA VAL A 131 1.23 -6.68 2.91
C VAL A 131 1.07 -5.25 3.45
N VAL A 132 2.05 -4.77 4.23
CA VAL A 132 2.08 -3.37 4.71
C VAL A 132 2.17 -2.39 3.53
N MET A 133 3.03 -2.65 2.54
CA MET A 133 3.10 -1.86 1.30
C MET A 133 1.73 -1.77 0.60
N MET A 134 1.00 -2.89 0.51
CA MET A 134 -0.35 -2.90 -0.08
C MET A 134 -1.37 -2.09 0.75
N SER A 135 -1.18 -1.98 2.06
CA SER A 135 -2.01 -1.13 2.93
C SER A 135 -1.77 0.36 2.67
N TYR A 136 -0.51 0.79 2.47
CA TYR A 136 -0.20 2.16 2.07
C TYR A 136 -0.83 2.51 0.73
N MET A 137 -0.85 1.57 -0.22
CA MET A 137 -1.54 1.75 -1.50
C MET A 137 -3.06 2.00 -1.35
N VAL A 138 -3.71 1.42 -0.32
CA VAL A 138 -5.12 1.75 0.02
C VAL A 138 -5.21 3.13 0.67
N ALA A 139 -4.27 3.47 1.56
CA ALA A 139 -4.22 4.77 2.22
C ALA A 139 -4.01 5.93 1.23
N VAL A 140 -3.19 5.74 0.19
CA VAL A 140 -3.06 6.70 -0.93
C VAL A 140 -4.41 6.94 -1.60
N GLY A 141 -5.15 5.87 -1.91
CA GLY A 141 -6.48 5.99 -2.52
C GLY A 141 -7.49 6.76 -1.66
N ARG A 142 -7.46 6.55 -0.33
CA ARG A 142 -8.30 7.31 0.62
C ARG A 142 -7.88 8.78 0.68
N SER A 143 -6.58 9.05 0.86
CA SER A 143 -6.04 10.41 0.96
C SER A 143 -6.32 11.23 -0.28
N GLN A 144 -6.27 10.61 -1.45
CA GLN A 144 -6.59 11.27 -2.70
C GLN A 144 -8.08 11.60 -2.81
N SER A 145 -8.98 10.68 -2.42
CA SER A 145 -10.41 10.99 -2.39
C SER A 145 -10.69 12.19 -1.47
N LEU A 146 -10.03 12.27 -0.32
CA LEU A 146 -10.14 13.43 0.58
C LEU A 146 -9.55 14.70 -0.03
N ALA A 147 -8.44 14.62 -0.76
CA ALA A 147 -7.82 15.76 -1.43
C ALA A 147 -8.61 16.27 -2.66
N GLN A 148 -9.35 15.38 -3.33
CA GLN A 148 -10.15 15.67 -4.53
C GLN A 148 -11.59 16.10 -4.21
N ASN A 149 -12.17 15.63 -3.10
CA ASN A 149 -13.50 16.05 -2.70
C ASN A 149 -13.49 17.57 -2.43
N SER A 150 -14.16 18.32 -3.31
CA SER A 150 -14.35 19.76 -3.14
C SER A 150 -15.22 19.99 -1.91
N LEU A 151 -14.61 20.47 -0.83
CA LEU A 151 -15.33 21.15 0.24
C LEU A 151 -15.99 22.39 -0.38
N ILE A 152 -17.16 22.77 0.14
CA ILE A 152 -18.07 23.80 -0.41
C ILE A 152 -17.30 25.00 -0.99
N ASP A 153 -17.62 25.37 -2.24
CA ASP A 153 -17.08 26.55 -2.93
C ASP A 153 -17.71 27.83 -2.36
N ASP A 154 -17.21 28.24 -1.20
CA ASP A 154 -17.61 29.47 -0.50
C ASP A 154 -17.11 30.73 -1.25
N GLU A 155 -16.16 30.64 -2.21
CA GLU A 155 -15.68 31.81 -2.99
C GLU A 155 -16.82 32.41 -3.82
N LYS A 156 -17.60 31.56 -4.49
CA LYS A 156 -18.74 32.01 -5.30
C LYS A 156 -19.82 32.66 -4.43
N LEU A 157 -20.09 32.10 -3.24
CA LEU A 157 -21.04 32.65 -2.28
C LEU A 157 -20.58 34.02 -1.76
N ILE A 158 -19.32 34.15 -1.35
CA ILE A 158 -18.71 35.41 -0.89
C ILE A 158 -18.83 36.48 -1.97
N SER A 159 -18.55 36.13 -3.24
CA SER A 159 -18.65 37.06 -4.38
C SER A 159 -20.08 37.57 -4.58
N GLN A 160 -21.09 36.69 -4.46
CA GLN A 160 -22.49 37.07 -4.56
C GLN A 160 -22.92 37.99 -3.41
N ILE A 161 -22.57 37.66 -2.16
CA ILE A 161 -22.91 38.49 -1.00
C ILE A 161 -22.23 39.86 -1.09
N LYS A 162 -20.96 39.93 -1.49
CA LYS A 162 -20.24 41.21 -1.72
C LYS A 162 -20.89 42.05 -2.81
N LYS A 163 -21.46 41.42 -3.85
CA LYS A 163 -22.22 42.14 -4.87
C LYS A 163 -23.51 42.72 -4.26
N THR A 164 -24.29 41.91 -3.55
CA THR A 164 -25.51 42.38 -2.88
C THR A 164 -25.24 43.50 -1.89
N LEU A 165 -24.15 43.43 -1.13
CA LEU A 165 -23.74 44.50 -0.20
C LEU A 165 -23.50 45.82 -0.96
N ARG A 166 -22.73 45.80 -2.05
CA ARG A 166 -22.48 46.99 -2.89
C ARG A 166 -23.77 47.56 -3.48
N ASP A 167 -24.63 46.69 -4.03
CA ASP A 167 -25.91 47.11 -4.60
C ASP A 167 -26.81 47.74 -3.53
N THR A 168 -26.75 47.24 -2.29
CA THR A 168 -27.48 47.78 -1.13
C THR A 168 -26.91 49.12 -0.67
N THR A 169 -25.59 49.30 -0.63
CA THR A 169 -24.93 50.59 -0.32
C THR A 169 -25.37 51.69 -1.29
N VAL A 170 -25.45 51.38 -2.60
CA VAL A 170 -25.94 52.34 -3.60
C VAL A 170 -27.40 52.73 -3.33
N GLN A 171 -28.23 51.80 -2.85
CA GLN A 171 -29.62 52.11 -2.48
C GLN A 171 -29.69 52.97 -1.21
N LEU A 172 -28.83 52.71 -0.22
CA LEU A 172 -28.73 53.52 1.00
C LEU A 172 -28.39 54.98 0.66
N ASP A 173 -27.32 55.21 -0.13
CA ASP A 173 -26.90 56.55 -0.56
C ASP A 173 -28.05 57.32 -1.25
N LYS A 174 -28.86 56.61 -2.04
CA LYS A 174 -30.02 57.20 -2.71
C LYS A 174 -31.09 57.60 -1.70
N ARG A 175 -31.42 56.73 -0.74
CA ARG A 175 -32.42 57.01 0.30
C ARG A 175 -32.01 58.15 1.22
N GLU A 176 -30.72 58.26 1.57
CA GLU A 176 -30.20 59.38 2.37
C GLU A 176 -30.31 60.73 1.65
N LYS A 177 -30.03 60.74 0.33
CA LYS A 177 -30.25 61.92 -0.52
C LYS A 177 -31.73 62.29 -0.58
N ASP A 178 -32.61 61.32 -0.76
CA ASP A 178 -34.06 61.53 -0.77
C ASP A 178 -34.55 62.07 0.59
N ALA A 179 -34.04 61.54 1.70
CA ALA A 179 -34.35 62.03 3.05
C ALA A 179 -33.93 63.49 3.26
N THR A 180 -32.74 63.86 2.78
CA THR A 180 -32.24 65.24 2.83
C THR A 180 -33.15 66.20 2.03
N LEU A 181 -33.64 65.76 0.86
CA LEU A 181 -34.58 66.54 0.05
C LEU A 181 -35.94 66.70 0.73
N VAL A 182 -36.44 65.64 1.37
CA VAL A 182 -37.70 65.66 2.13
C VAL A 182 -37.59 66.60 3.35
N ASP A 183 -36.47 66.59 4.06
CA ASP A 183 -36.20 67.52 5.17
C ASP A 183 -36.15 68.98 4.72
N ALA A 184 -35.56 69.26 3.56
CA ALA A 184 -35.56 70.60 2.98
C ALA A 184 -36.98 71.07 2.67
N LYS A 185 -37.83 70.22 2.08
CA LYS A 185 -39.25 70.51 1.82
C LYS A 185 -40.04 70.76 3.10
N ALA A 186 -39.79 69.97 4.15
CA ALA A 186 -40.45 70.15 5.45
C ALA A 186 -40.15 71.54 6.04
N LYS A 187 -38.88 71.97 5.99
CA LYS A 187 -38.46 73.32 6.43
C LYS A 187 -39.10 74.43 5.60
N GLU A 188 -39.25 74.23 4.30
CA GLU A 188 -39.92 75.18 3.41
C GLU A 188 -41.40 75.36 3.78
N HIS A 189 -42.16 74.27 3.94
CA HIS A 189 -43.57 74.34 4.35
C HIS A 189 -43.72 74.99 5.74
N GLN A 190 -42.85 74.67 6.71
CA GLN A 190 -42.86 75.32 8.02
C GLN A 190 -42.64 76.83 7.92
N LYS A 191 -41.68 77.27 7.10
CA LYS A 191 -41.41 78.69 6.87
C LYS A 191 -42.60 79.39 6.22
N THR A 192 -43.22 78.77 5.22
CA THR A 192 -44.42 79.31 4.54
C THR A 192 -45.59 79.43 5.52
N MET A 193 -45.84 78.42 6.36
CA MET A 193 -46.87 78.47 7.38
C MET A 193 -46.64 79.59 8.41
N ALA A 194 -45.39 79.78 8.85
CA ALA A 194 -45.04 80.86 9.77
C ALA A 194 -45.28 82.24 9.14
N GLY A 195 -44.91 82.42 7.86
CA GLY A 195 -45.19 83.64 7.11
C GLY A 195 -46.68 83.92 6.94
N LEU A 196 -47.47 82.89 6.58
CA LEU A 196 -48.93 83.00 6.47
C LEU A 196 -49.58 83.36 7.82
N LYS A 197 -49.11 82.77 8.94
CA LYS A 197 -49.61 83.08 10.28
C LYS A 197 -49.44 84.57 10.60
N THR A 198 -48.25 85.13 10.37
CA THR A 198 -48.00 86.56 10.61
C THR A 198 -48.95 87.44 9.78
N GLN A 199 -49.15 87.13 8.50
CA GLN A 199 -50.08 87.87 7.64
C GLN A 199 -51.54 87.77 8.10
N ILE A 200 -51.97 86.57 8.54
CA ILE A 200 -53.31 86.35 9.11
C ILE A 200 -53.50 87.19 10.38
N ASP A 201 -52.53 87.18 11.29
CA ASP A 201 -52.58 87.93 12.54
C ASP A 201 -52.64 89.45 12.29
N GLU A 202 -51.88 89.96 11.31
CA GLU A 202 -51.93 91.35 10.86
C GLU A 202 -53.29 91.73 10.26
N LEU A 203 -53.83 90.93 9.33
CA LEU A 203 -55.14 91.19 8.71
C LEU A 203 -56.27 91.10 9.74
N ASN A 204 -56.21 90.16 10.68
CA ASN A 204 -57.20 90.07 11.76
C ASN A 204 -57.16 91.31 12.66
N LYS A 205 -55.97 91.81 13.00
CA LYS A 205 -55.81 93.06 13.75
C LYS A 205 -56.39 94.25 12.96
N GLN A 206 -56.07 94.37 11.67
CA GLN A 206 -56.63 95.41 10.80
C GLN A 206 -58.15 95.34 10.73
N ALA A 207 -58.72 94.14 10.59
CA ALA A 207 -60.17 93.95 10.57
C ALA A 207 -60.82 94.36 11.90
N GLN A 208 -60.20 94.04 13.03
CA GLN A 208 -60.65 94.45 14.37
C GLN A 208 -60.59 95.97 14.56
N ASP A 209 -59.49 96.60 14.13
CA ASP A 209 -59.33 98.06 14.18
C ASP A 209 -60.41 98.77 13.34
N LEU A 210 -60.73 98.24 12.15
CA LEU A 210 -61.82 98.74 11.31
C LEU A 210 -63.20 98.56 11.98
N LYS A 211 -63.46 97.44 12.67
CA LYS A 211 -64.70 97.26 13.46
C LYS A 211 -64.80 98.26 14.61
N ALA A 212 -63.70 98.47 15.33
CA ALA A 212 -63.65 99.44 16.41
C ALA A 212 -63.96 100.86 15.91
N LYS A 213 -63.37 101.26 14.77
CA LYS A 213 -63.69 102.53 14.10
C LYS A 213 -65.15 102.62 13.64
N ALA A 214 -65.71 101.52 13.11
CA ALA A 214 -67.10 101.48 12.67
C ALA A 214 -68.11 101.64 13.84
N PHE A 215 -67.76 101.18 15.04
CA PHE A 215 -68.64 101.25 16.21
C PHE A 215 -68.95 102.70 16.63
N VAL A 216 -68.02 103.62 16.42
CA VAL A 216 -68.12 105.04 16.79
C VAL A 216 -68.63 105.92 15.62
N ALA A 217 -68.70 105.39 14.40
CA ALA A 217 -69.14 106.12 13.21
C ALA A 217 -70.68 106.14 13.05
N THR A 218 -71.21 107.16 12.37
CA THR A 218 -72.66 107.31 12.09
C THR A 218 -72.97 107.32 10.59
N GLY A 219 -74.21 106.98 10.21
CA GLY A 219 -74.67 107.01 8.82
C GLY A 219 -73.94 106.06 7.86
N LYS A 220 -73.76 106.47 6.60
CA LYS A 220 -73.14 105.64 5.53
C LYS A 220 -71.69 105.23 5.82
N ALA A 221 -70.95 106.01 6.61
CA ALA A 221 -69.55 105.73 6.94
C ALA A 221 -69.40 104.46 7.80
N LYS A 222 -70.34 104.20 8.70
CA LYS A 222 -70.38 102.98 9.53
C LYS A 222 -70.48 101.72 8.67
N TYR A 223 -71.43 101.71 7.72
CA TYR A 223 -71.64 100.55 6.84
C TYR A 223 -70.42 100.27 5.95
N LYS A 224 -69.76 101.32 5.44
CA LYS A 224 -68.53 101.17 4.64
C LYS A 224 -67.38 100.56 5.46
N LEU A 225 -67.14 101.02 6.68
CA LEU A 225 -66.09 100.47 7.56
C LEU A 225 -66.36 99.01 7.97
N LEU A 226 -67.63 98.62 8.14
CA LEU A 226 -68.01 97.23 8.39
C LEU A 226 -67.81 96.34 7.15
N ASP A 227 -68.10 96.85 5.95
CA ASP A 227 -67.84 96.13 4.71
C ASP A 227 -66.33 95.96 4.45
N ASP A 228 -65.54 97.02 4.65
CA ASP A 228 -64.07 96.99 4.56
C ASP A 228 -63.47 95.99 5.57
N SER A 229 -63.95 96.01 6.82
CA SER A 229 -63.55 95.02 7.83
C SER A 229 -63.89 93.58 7.40
N SER A 230 -65.08 93.38 6.85
CA SER A 230 -65.53 92.07 6.36
C SER A 230 -64.68 91.60 5.17
N ALA A 231 -64.27 92.51 4.28
CA ALA A 231 -63.36 92.22 3.19
C ALA A 231 -61.97 91.79 3.67
N VAL A 232 -61.40 92.51 4.65
CA VAL A 232 -60.11 92.15 5.28
C VAL A 232 -60.20 90.81 6.03
N ALA A 233 -61.30 90.57 6.75
CA ALA A 233 -61.55 89.29 7.43
C ALA A 233 -61.68 88.12 6.44
N ARG A 234 -62.31 88.32 5.28
CA ARG A 234 -62.35 87.32 4.20
C ARG A 234 -60.95 87.01 3.65
N GLN A 235 -60.09 88.02 3.50
CA GLN A 235 -58.69 87.80 3.10
C GLN A 235 -57.91 86.99 4.14
N ALA A 236 -58.09 87.28 5.44
CA ALA A 236 -57.50 86.49 6.52
C ALA A 236 -57.99 85.02 6.49
N ALA A 237 -59.28 84.79 6.24
CA ALA A 237 -59.84 83.43 6.13
C ALA A 237 -59.30 82.67 4.89
N ILE A 238 -59.09 83.34 3.75
CA ILE A 238 -58.46 82.74 2.56
C ILE A 238 -57.02 82.32 2.87
N LEU A 239 -56.24 83.17 3.55
CA LEU A 239 -54.87 82.83 3.96
C LEU A 239 -54.85 81.71 5.01
N ASP A 240 -55.83 81.65 5.92
CA ASP A 240 -55.94 80.54 6.88
C ASP A 240 -56.27 79.21 6.19
N ALA A 241 -57.18 79.19 5.21
CA ALA A 241 -57.43 78.01 4.39
C ALA A 241 -56.16 77.56 3.65
N ARG A 242 -55.37 78.50 3.11
CA ARG A 242 -54.06 78.20 2.50
C ARG A 242 -53.07 77.64 3.53
N ARG A 243 -53.04 78.18 4.76
CA ARG A 243 -52.21 77.66 5.86
C ARG A 243 -52.59 76.23 6.24
N GLN A 244 -53.88 75.89 6.25
CA GLN A 244 -54.35 74.52 6.50
C GLN A 244 -53.91 73.54 5.40
N VAL A 245 -53.88 73.97 4.14
CA VAL A 245 -53.32 73.17 3.02
C VAL A 245 -51.83 72.90 3.23
N GLU A 246 -51.05 73.93 3.58
CA GLU A 246 -49.61 73.78 3.89
C GLU A 246 -49.38 72.87 5.11
N GLN A 247 -50.27 72.91 6.10
CA GLN A 247 -50.22 72.01 7.27
C GLN A 247 -50.42 70.53 6.88
N ALA A 248 -51.37 70.26 5.98
CA ALA A 248 -51.59 68.91 5.46
C ALA A 248 -50.40 68.43 4.61
N GLN A 249 -49.80 69.33 3.82
CA GLN A 249 -48.59 69.02 3.04
C GLN A 249 -47.40 68.73 3.97
N LEU A 250 -47.20 69.51 5.03
CA LEU A 250 -46.17 69.25 6.04
C LEU A 250 -46.38 67.90 6.74
N ALA A 251 -47.61 67.55 7.09
CA ALA A 251 -47.92 66.24 7.67
C ALA A 251 -47.56 65.07 6.72
N ASN A 252 -47.84 65.22 5.42
CA ASN A 252 -47.47 64.24 4.40
C ASN A 252 -45.95 64.11 4.25
N VAL A 253 -45.23 65.23 4.17
CA VAL A 253 -43.76 65.25 4.08
C VAL A 253 -43.12 64.64 5.34
N ASN A 254 -43.66 64.90 6.53
CA ASN A 254 -43.19 64.26 7.77
C ASN A 254 -43.44 62.74 7.80
N ALA A 255 -44.55 62.26 7.24
CA ALA A 255 -44.81 60.83 7.10
C ALA A 255 -43.83 60.18 6.11
N GLN A 256 -43.56 60.83 4.98
CA GLN A 256 -42.53 60.39 4.02
C GLN A 256 -41.15 60.33 4.66
N ARG A 257 -40.81 61.31 5.51
CA ARG A 257 -39.55 61.33 6.26
C ARG A 257 -39.44 60.12 7.18
N LEU A 258 -40.48 59.84 7.98
CA LEU A 258 -40.50 58.70 8.89
C LEU A 258 -40.30 57.38 8.14
N MET A 259 -41.01 57.19 7.02
CA MET A 259 -40.86 56.01 6.17
C MET A 259 -39.45 55.87 5.61
N LEU A 260 -38.81 56.97 5.19
CA LEU A 260 -37.42 56.94 4.71
C LEU A 260 -36.44 56.61 5.83
N THR A 261 -36.63 57.14 7.04
CA THR A 261 -35.80 56.81 8.21
C THR A 261 -35.90 55.32 8.54
N GLU A 262 -37.10 54.75 8.65
CA GLU A 262 -37.28 53.32 8.92
C GLU A 262 -36.66 52.44 7.81
N GLN A 263 -36.77 52.88 6.55
CA GLN A 263 -36.14 52.19 5.42
C GLN A 263 -34.60 52.27 5.45
N ILE A 264 -34.03 53.37 5.91
CA ILE A 264 -32.57 53.52 6.10
C ILE A 264 -32.11 52.58 7.21
N ASP A 265 -32.78 52.59 8.36
CA ASP A 265 -32.42 51.75 9.52
C ASP A 265 -32.47 50.26 9.15
N PHE A 266 -33.55 49.81 8.49
CA PHE A 266 -33.64 48.44 7.99
C PHE A 266 -32.52 48.08 6.99
N THR A 267 -32.11 49.03 6.15
CA THR A 267 -31.03 48.80 5.18
C THR A 267 -29.70 48.65 5.87
N LEU A 268 -29.42 49.45 6.90
CA LEU A 268 -28.21 49.34 7.71
C LEU A 268 -28.17 47.98 8.44
N GLU A 269 -29.25 47.55 9.07
CA GLU A 269 -29.33 46.22 9.71
C GLU A 269 -29.13 45.07 8.71
N PHE A 270 -29.70 45.20 7.52
CA PHE A 270 -29.50 44.21 6.45
C PHE A 270 -28.04 44.18 5.97
N MET A 271 -27.40 45.34 5.83
CA MET A 271 -25.98 45.45 5.49
C MET A 271 -25.09 44.79 6.56
N ASP A 272 -25.32 45.06 7.86
CA ASP A 272 -24.62 44.42 8.97
C ASP A 272 -24.74 42.87 8.91
N SER A 273 -25.93 42.37 8.57
CA SER A 273 -26.15 40.92 8.39
C SER A 273 -25.35 40.35 7.22
N LEU A 274 -25.29 41.06 6.08
CA LEU A 274 -24.49 40.65 4.94
C LEU A 274 -22.99 40.65 5.27
N GLU A 275 -22.51 41.62 6.03
CA GLU A 275 -21.11 41.69 6.47
C GLU A 275 -20.74 40.51 7.38
N ARG A 276 -21.59 40.17 8.36
CA ARG A 276 -21.40 38.97 9.20
C ARG A 276 -21.37 37.69 8.36
N GLN A 277 -22.25 37.56 7.37
CA GLN A 277 -22.26 36.40 6.47
C GLN A 277 -20.98 36.31 5.63
N ILE A 278 -20.40 37.43 5.20
CA ILE A 278 -19.09 37.46 4.53
C ILE A 278 -18.00 36.97 5.48
N GLU A 279 -17.98 37.44 6.73
CA GLU A 279 -16.98 37.03 7.72
C GLU A 279 -17.04 35.52 8.00
N GLU A 280 -18.23 34.99 8.24
CA GLU A 280 -18.44 33.56 8.49
C GLU A 280 -18.05 32.70 7.27
N ALA A 281 -18.48 33.08 6.06
CA ALA A 281 -18.12 32.37 4.84
C ALA A 281 -16.62 32.43 4.58
N THR A 282 -15.96 33.56 4.84
CA THR A 282 -14.50 33.71 4.71
C THR A 282 -13.77 32.81 5.71
N LYS A 283 -14.25 32.69 6.94
CA LYS A 283 -13.68 31.77 7.94
C LYS A 283 -13.83 30.31 7.53
N ARG A 284 -14.97 29.94 6.95
CA ARG A 284 -15.19 28.58 6.41
C ARG A 284 -14.30 28.28 5.21
N GLU A 285 -14.18 29.21 4.27
CA GLU A 285 -13.27 29.12 3.12
C GLU A 285 -11.83 28.89 3.59
N LYS A 286 -11.34 29.71 4.54
CA LYS A 286 -10.00 29.56 5.10
C LYS A 286 -9.79 28.19 5.75
N ASN A 287 -10.75 27.73 6.56
CA ASN A 287 -10.66 26.40 7.18
C ASN A 287 -10.66 25.28 6.13
N ASN A 288 -11.48 25.40 5.09
CA ASN A 288 -11.56 24.44 4.00
C ASN A 288 -10.25 24.41 3.19
N SER A 289 -9.64 25.57 2.91
CA SER A 289 -8.38 25.66 2.17
C SER A 289 -7.20 25.13 3.00
N GLU A 290 -7.14 25.44 4.30
CA GLU A 290 -6.17 24.84 5.23
C GLU A 290 -6.34 23.31 5.32
N GLN A 291 -7.58 22.82 5.42
CA GLN A 291 -7.86 21.38 5.46
C GLN A 291 -7.51 20.70 4.13
N GLN A 292 -7.78 21.32 3.00
CA GLN A 292 -7.39 20.81 1.68
C GLN A 292 -5.87 20.76 1.53
N LEU A 293 -5.15 21.77 2.03
CA LEU A 293 -3.69 21.76 2.07
C LEU A 293 -3.17 20.59 2.92
N ARG A 294 -3.76 20.36 4.10
CA ARG A 294 -3.41 19.20 4.95
C ARG A 294 -3.69 17.87 4.27
N TYR A 295 -4.82 17.72 3.55
CA TYR A 295 -5.09 16.50 2.79
C TYR A 295 -4.11 16.28 1.63
N LYS A 296 -3.73 17.36 0.93
CA LYS A 296 -2.69 17.30 -0.10
C LYS A 296 -1.33 16.90 0.48
N GLN A 297 -0.97 17.44 1.65
CA GLN A 297 0.28 17.08 2.33
C GLN A 297 0.26 15.63 2.81
N HIS A 298 -0.82 15.19 3.47
CA HIS A 298 -0.99 13.81 3.89
C HIS A 298 -0.95 12.83 2.72
N LEU A 299 -1.50 13.20 1.56
CA LEU A 299 -1.39 12.41 0.33
C LEU A 299 0.08 12.24 -0.07
N VAL A 300 0.85 13.32 -0.14
CA VAL A 300 2.28 13.28 -0.48
C VAL A 300 3.07 12.43 0.51
N ASP A 301 2.82 12.58 1.81
CA ASP A 301 3.50 11.79 2.85
C ASP A 301 3.19 10.29 2.71
N THR A 302 1.93 9.95 2.47
CA THR A 302 1.50 8.55 2.28
C THR A 302 2.08 7.96 0.99
N GLU A 303 2.17 8.75 -0.08
CA GLU A 303 2.79 8.33 -1.34
C GLU A 303 4.29 8.10 -1.17
N ASN A 304 4.99 8.95 -0.42
CA ASN A 304 6.41 8.75 -0.11
C ASN A 304 6.63 7.48 0.72
N GLN A 305 5.83 7.25 1.76
CA GLN A 305 5.88 6.02 2.55
C GLN A 305 5.64 4.76 1.72
N PHE A 306 4.68 4.81 0.80
CA PHE A 306 4.45 3.73 -0.15
C PHE A 306 5.68 3.48 -1.04
N MET A 307 6.30 4.53 -1.56
CA MET A 307 7.48 4.43 -2.42
C MET A 307 8.70 3.87 -1.68
N ASP A 308 8.93 4.33 -0.45
CA ASP A 308 10.04 3.86 0.38
C ASP A 308 9.90 2.36 0.68
N GLU A 309 8.70 1.91 1.05
CA GLU A 309 8.42 0.48 1.26
C GLU A 309 8.54 -0.34 -0.02
N PHE A 310 8.03 0.17 -1.16
CA PHE A 310 8.18 -0.51 -2.45
C PHE A 310 9.66 -0.71 -2.81
N ASN A 311 10.47 0.33 -2.68
CA ASN A 311 11.89 0.30 -3.01
C ASN A 311 12.66 -0.63 -2.06
N ASP A 312 12.41 -0.56 -0.75
CA ASP A 312 13.02 -1.46 0.25
C ASP A 312 12.66 -2.93 -0.05
N ILE A 313 11.40 -3.22 -0.39
CA ILE A 313 10.98 -4.58 -0.76
C ILE A 313 11.68 -5.06 -2.03
N ALA A 314 11.74 -4.21 -3.06
CA ALA A 314 12.39 -4.55 -4.32
C ALA A 314 13.89 -4.80 -4.14
N GLU A 315 14.56 -3.96 -3.35
CA GLU A 315 15.97 -4.12 -3.03
C GLU A 315 16.22 -5.39 -2.21
N ARG A 316 15.46 -5.61 -1.12
CA ARG A 316 15.59 -6.82 -0.29
C ARG A 316 15.30 -8.09 -1.06
N PHE A 317 14.31 -8.08 -1.95
CA PHE A 317 14.06 -9.23 -2.81
C PHE A 317 15.29 -9.54 -3.66
N SER A 318 15.87 -8.52 -4.32
CA SER A 318 17.04 -8.70 -5.19
C SER A 318 18.31 -9.08 -4.42
N ASN A 319 18.49 -8.57 -3.21
CA ASN A 319 19.75 -8.72 -2.45
C ASN A 319 19.71 -9.84 -1.40
N SER A 320 18.53 -10.24 -0.92
CA SER A 320 18.38 -11.18 0.19
C SER A 320 17.61 -12.45 -0.18
N VAL A 321 16.69 -12.39 -1.15
CA VAL A 321 15.87 -13.55 -1.54
C VAL A 321 16.41 -14.20 -2.82
N TYR A 322 16.52 -13.43 -3.90
CA TYR A 322 16.96 -13.93 -5.20
C TYR A 322 18.34 -14.61 -5.21
N PRO A 323 19.36 -14.15 -4.45
CA PRO A 323 20.67 -14.79 -4.45
C PRO A 323 20.65 -16.24 -3.91
N TYR A 324 19.67 -16.60 -3.09
CA TYR A 324 19.51 -17.99 -2.63
C TYR A 324 19.15 -18.94 -3.78
N PHE A 325 18.48 -18.45 -4.83
CA PHE A 325 18.08 -19.30 -5.95
C PHE A 325 19.30 -19.88 -6.66
N ALA A 326 20.30 -19.04 -6.92
CA ALA A 326 21.56 -19.47 -7.55
C ALA A 326 22.33 -20.45 -6.64
N LYS A 327 22.38 -20.20 -5.32
CA LYS A 327 23.04 -21.10 -4.37
C LYS A 327 22.38 -22.48 -4.34
N ILE A 328 21.06 -22.53 -4.18
CA ILE A 328 20.29 -23.79 -4.12
C ILE A 328 20.41 -24.58 -5.43
N ASN A 329 20.32 -23.89 -6.57
CA ASN A 329 20.51 -24.53 -7.88
C ASN A 329 21.93 -25.11 -8.00
N GLY A 330 22.96 -24.34 -7.62
CA GLY A 330 24.35 -24.81 -7.65
C GLY A 330 24.59 -26.05 -6.79
N GLU A 331 24.03 -26.11 -5.58
CA GLU A 331 24.12 -27.27 -4.70
C GLU A 331 23.44 -28.51 -5.32
N MET A 332 22.26 -28.34 -5.93
CA MET A 332 21.56 -29.45 -6.60
C MET A 332 22.29 -29.92 -7.86
N ASP A 333 22.91 -29.02 -8.63
CA ASP A 333 23.72 -29.37 -9.79
C ASP A 333 24.97 -30.17 -9.38
N GLN A 334 25.59 -29.83 -8.26
CA GLN A 334 26.69 -30.62 -7.68
C GLN A 334 26.21 -32.00 -7.23
N ALA A 335 25.05 -32.09 -6.56
CA ALA A 335 24.47 -33.37 -6.17
C ALA A 335 24.23 -34.30 -7.38
N MET A 336 23.66 -33.76 -8.45
CA MET A 336 23.44 -34.48 -9.72
C MET A 336 24.76 -34.90 -10.38
N THR A 337 25.77 -34.03 -10.35
CA THR A 337 27.10 -34.33 -10.90
C THR A 337 27.77 -35.47 -10.14
N MET A 338 27.68 -35.49 -8.81
CA MET A 338 28.24 -36.58 -8.00
C MET A 338 27.58 -37.92 -8.33
N LEU A 339 26.25 -37.98 -8.45
CA LEU A 339 25.56 -39.21 -8.85
C LEU A 339 25.85 -39.62 -10.29
N ALA A 340 25.98 -38.68 -11.23
CA ALA A 340 26.36 -38.99 -12.60
C ALA A 340 27.77 -39.60 -12.67
N ASN A 341 28.70 -39.15 -11.83
CA ASN A 341 30.03 -39.75 -11.72
C ASN A 341 29.98 -41.15 -11.09
N ALA A 342 29.12 -41.35 -10.08
CA ALA A 342 28.87 -42.68 -9.49
C ALA A 342 28.32 -43.65 -10.53
N HIS A 343 27.35 -43.20 -11.32
CA HIS A 343 26.71 -44.00 -12.35
C HIS A 343 27.70 -44.46 -13.43
N LYS A 344 28.65 -43.60 -13.82
CA LYS A 344 29.73 -43.95 -14.77
C LYS A 344 30.72 -44.99 -14.22
N THR A 345 30.85 -45.07 -12.90
CA THR A 345 31.83 -45.94 -12.23
C THR A 345 31.21 -47.29 -11.83
N ALA A 346 29.91 -47.30 -11.55
CA ALA A 346 29.17 -48.49 -11.15
C ALA A 346 28.86 -49.42 -12.34
N THR A 347 28.64 -50.71 -12.05
CA THR A 347 28.19 -51.71 -13.02
C THR A 347 27.04 -52.55 -12.46
N GLY A 348 26.25 -53.18 -13.32
CA GLY A 348 25.19 -54.12 -12.94
C GLY A 348 24.08 -53.49 -12.08
N ASP A 349 23.65 -54.19 -11.04
CA ASP A 349 22.52 -53.79 -10.17
C ASP A 349 22.75 -52.43 -9.47
N ARG A 350 24.00 -52.10 -9.12
CA ARG A 350 24.35 -50.80 -8.52
C ARG A 350 24.12 -49.64 -9.48
N GLN A 351 24.38 -49.84 -10.77
CA GLN A 351 24.14 -48.83 -11.80
C GLN A 351 22.64 -48.52 -11.92
N GLN A 352 21.79 -49.55 -11.83
CA GLN A 352 20.33 -49.38 -11.86
C GLN A 352 19.79 -48.65 -10.62
N MET A 353 20.33 -48.93 -9.43
CA MET A 353 19.96 -48.17 -8.22
C MET A 353 20.31 -46.68 -8.36
N LEU A 354 21.45 -46.37 -8.96
CA LEU A 354 21.88 -44.99 -9.19
C LEU A 354 20.97 -44.23 -10.16
N GLU A 355 20.35 -44.89 -11.14
CA GLU A 355 19.33 -44.25 -11.98
C GLU A 355 18.12 -43.75 -11.19
N ILE A 356 17.68 -44.53 -10.20
CA ILE A 356 16.56 -44.16 -9.32
C ILE A 356 16.97 -43.08 -8.33
N GLU A 357 18.22 -43.10 -7.84
CA GLU A 357 18.75 -42.02 -7.01
C GLU A 357 18.86 -40.70 -7.80
N ILE A 358 19.34 -40.74 -9.05
CA ILE A 358 19.37 -39.58 -9.96
C ILE A 358 17.95 -39.03 -10.14
N LEU A 359 16.96 -39.89 -10.42
CA LEU A 359 15.56 -39.48 -10.53
C LEU A 359 15.06 -38.81 -9.23
N ALA A 360 15.36 -39.40 -8.08
CA ALA A 360 14.96 -38.84 -6.78
C ALA A 360 15.57 -37.44 -6.54
N LYS A 361 16.82 -37.20 -6.98
CA LYS A 361 17.45 -35.87 -6.91
C LYS A 361 16.83 -34.88 -7.89
N GLN A 362 16.49 -35.30 -9.10
CA GLN A 362 15.77 -34.45 -10.07
C GLN A 362 14.41 -34.02 -9.51
N VAL A 363 13.66 -34.95 -8.90
CA VAL A 363 12.38 -34.63 -8.23
C VAL A 363 12.58 -33.68 -7.05
N ALA A 364 13.65 -33.84 -6.26
CA ALA A 364 13.97 -32.90 -5.18
C ALA A 364 14.31 -31.49 -5.71
N ALA A 365 15.09 -31.39 -6.78
CA ALA A 365 15.41 -30.12 -7.43
C ALA A 365 14.16 -29.46 -8.04
N LEU A 366 13.26 -30.23 -8.66
CA LEU A 366 11.98 -29.73 -9.17
C LEU A 366 11.10 -29.15 -8.06
N ASN A 367 11.05 -29.79 -6.89
CA ASN A 367 10.32 -29.26 -5.75
C ASN A 367 10.86 -27.89 -5.30
N MET A 368 12.19 -27.75 -5.22
CA MET A 368 12.85 -26.50 -4.85
C MET A 368 12.56 -25.40 -5.88
N LYS A 369 12.77 -25.69 -7.18
CA LYS A 369 12.48 -24.73 -8.26
C LYS A 369 11.00 -24.32 -8.30
N THR A 370 10.08 -25.26 -8.08
CA THR A 370 8.65 -24.96 -7.98
C THR A 370 8.34 -23.97 -6.86
N THR A 371 9.02 -24.13 -5.72
CA THR A 371 8.87 -23.21 -4.59
C THR A 371 9.49 -21.83 -4.90
N MET A 372 10.63 -21.78 -5.59
CA MET A 372 11.19 -20.51 -6.09
C MET A 372 10.25 -19.81 -7.07
N SER A 373 9.60 -20.55 -7.98
CA SER A 373 8.58 -20.00 -8.90
C SER A 373 7.37 -19.44 -8.15
N MET A 374 6.90 -20.12 -7.10
CA MET A 374 5.82 -19.64 -6.24
C MET A 374 6.19 -18.30 -5.56
N ILE A 375 7.40 -18.21 -5.01
CA ILE A 375 7.91 -16.98 -4.38
C ILE A 375 7.93 -15.82 -5.40
N MET A 376 8.45 -16.07 -6.61
CA MET A 376 8.46 -15.05 -7.66
C MET A 376 7.07 -14.64 -8.13
N GLN A 377 6.13 -15.58 -8.23
CA GLN A 377 4.77 -15.28 -8.65
C GLN A 377 4.07 -14.39 -7.61
N ASP A 378 4.23 -14.66 -6.32
CA ASP A 378 3.60 -13.85 -5.29
C ASP A 378 4.10 -12.39 -5.31
N VAL A 379 5.42 -12.18 -5.42
CA VAL A 379 5.98 -10.83 -5.60
C VAL A 379 5.49 -10.20 -6.90
N GLY A 380 5.43 -10.98 -7.98
CA GLY A 380 4.98 -10.52 -9.29
C GLY A 380 3.54 -10.04 -9.27
N ASN A 381 2.63 -10.77 -8.63
CA ASN A 381 1.24 -10.38 -8.47
C ASN A 381 1.11 -9.05 -7.69
N LYS A 382 1.94 -8.84 -6.67
CA LYS A 382 1.98 -7.59 -5.90
C LYS A 382 2.48 -6.43 -6.76
N TYR A 383 3.57 -6.61 -7.51
CA TYR A 383 4.10 -5.58 -8.41
C TYR A 383 3.14 -5.26 -9.56
N GLN A 384 2.49 -6.27 -10.13
CA GLN A 384 1.46 -6.09 -11.15
C GLN A 384 0.27 -5.30 -10.61
N SER A 385 -0.14 -5.56 -9.35
CA SER A 385 -1.22 -4.81 -8.70
C SER A 385 -0.88 -3.33 -8.55
N VAL A 386 0.36 -3.02 -8.14
CA VAL A 386 0.89 -1.65 -8.08
C VAL A 386 0.90 -1.00 -9.46
N LEU A 387 1.48 -1.68 -10.46
CA LEU A 387 1.58 -1.19 -11.83
C LEU A 387 0.20 -0.93 -12.46
N THR A 388 -0.77 -1.79 -12.19
CA THR A 388 -2.16 -1.63 -12.67
C THR A 388 -2.79 -0.36 -12.11
N ARG A 389 -2.58 -0.07 -10.82
CA ARG A 389 -3.11 1.16 -10.20
C ARG A 389 -2.41 2.41 -10.72
N ALA A 390 -1.10 2.35 -10.94
CA ALA A 390 -0.35 3.43 -11.58
C ALA A 390 -0.83 3.71 -13.01
N THR A 391 -1.07 2.64 -13.79
CA THR A 391 -1.47 2.71 -15.20
C THR A 391 -2.88 3.26 -15.40
N ASN A 392 -3.82 2.91 -14.51
CA ASN A 392 -5.19 3.41 -14.58
C ASN A 392 -5.32 4.92 -14.32
N GLY A 393 -4.21 5.64 -14.11
CA GLY A 393 -4.19 7.10 -13.94
C GLY A 393 -4.93 7.58 -12.70
N ARG A 394 -5.31 6.65 -11.80
CA ARG A 394 -6.06 6.98 -10.59
C ARG A 394 -5.20 7.73 -9.59
N HIS A 395 -3.87 7.68 -9.68
CA HIS A 395 -2.93 8.28 -8.73
C HIS A 395 -1.80 9.00 -9.49
N LYS A 396 -1.76 10.33 -9.45
CA LYS A 396 -0.87 11.14 -10.32
C LYS A 396 0.62 10.87 -10.05
N ILE A 397 1.03 10.80 -8.79
CA ILE A 397 2.43 10.54 -8.44
C ILE A 397 2.80 9.06 -8.69
N MET A 398 1.89 8.10 -8.51
CA MET A 398 2.16 6.72 -8.96
C MET A 398 2.29 6.63 -10.48
N ALA A 399 1.55 7.43 -11.24
CA ALA A 399 1.69 7.50 -12.70
C ALA A 399 3.08 8.06 -13.09
N ASP A 400 3.56 9.09 -12.39
CA ASP A 400 4.91 9.65 -12.59
C ASP A 400 6.02 8.63 -12.26
N ARG A 401 5.75 7.70 -11.34
CA ARG A 401 6.66 6.60 -10.94
C ARG A 401 6.40 5.28 -11.68
N ARG A 402 5.49 5.26 -12.66
CA ARG A 402 5.12 4.05 -13.41
C ARG A 402 6.33 3.31 -13.97
N ALA A 403 7.29 4.04 -14.52
CA ALA A 403 8.51 3.45 -15.11
C ALA A 403 9.32 2.64 -14.09
N THR A 404 9.36 3.06 -12.82
CA THR A 404 10.02 2.32 -11.73
C THR A 404 9.31 1.00 -11.46
N PHE A 405 7.98 1.02 -11.33
CA PHE A 405 7.19 -0.20 -11.11
C PHE A 405 7.27 -1.17 -12.29
N GLU A 406 7.20 -0.61 -13.51
CA GLU A 406 7.28 -1.37 -14.74
C GLU A 406 8.65 -2.05 -14.89
N SER A 407 9.74 -1.32 -14.62
CA SER A 407 11.09 -1.87 -14.62
C SER A 407 11.27 -3.01 -13.60
N ALA A 408 10.78 -2.83 -12.37
CA ALA A 408 10.85 -3.85 -11.33
C ALA A 408 10.03 -5.10 -11.69
N TYR A 409 8.83 -4.93 -12.23
CA TYR A 409 7.98 -6.03 -12.68
C TYR A 409 8.61 -6.80 -13.85
N GLN A 410 9.12 -6.09 -14.86
CA GLN A 410 9.79 -6.71 -16.01
C GLN A 410 11.05 -7.48 -15.60
N ASP A 411 11.84 -6.94 -14.67
CA ASP A 411 13.03 -7.63 -14.16
C ASP A 411 12.66 -8.96 -13.48
N LEU A 412 11.60 -8.94 -12.65
CA LEU A 412 11.08 -10.13 -12.00
C LEU A 412 10.51 -11.14 -13.01
N GLN A 413 9.77 -10.69 -14.02
CA GLN A 413 9.25 -11.57 -15.09
C GLN A 413 10.39 -12.28 -15.85
N ARG A 414 11.49 -11.57 -16.18
CA ARG A 414 12.66 -12.19 -16.81
C ARG A 414 13.28 -13.26 -15.92
N LYS A 415 13.48 -12.96 -14.63
CA LYS A 415 14.00 -13.92 -13.64
C LYS A 415 13.10 -15.15 -13.51
N GLN A 416 11.77 -14.95 -13.50
CA GLN A 416 10.81 -16.05 -13.43
C GLN A 416 10.81 -16.92 -14.69
N MET A 417 10.94 -16.30 -15.86
CA MET A 417 11.04 -17.02 -17.13
C MET A 417 12.22 -17.99 -17.14
N VAL A 418 13.39 -17.56 -16.65
CA VAL A 418 14.59 -18.41 -16.55
C VAL A 418 14.32 -19.64 -15.67
N ILE A 419 13.76 -19.46 -14.47
CA ILE A 419 13.48 -20.59 -13.57
C ILE A 419 12.42 -21.52 -14.15
N ASN A 420 11.40 -20.99 -14.82
CA ASN A 420 10.39 -21.81 -15.46
C ASN A 420 10.99 -22.63 -16.62
N GLN A 421 11.87 -22.05 -17.43
CA GLN A 421 12.60 -22.77 -18.48
C GLN A 421 13.50 -23.87 -17.91
N GLU A 422 14.29 -23.56 -16.88
CA GLU A 422 15.12 -24.54 -16.18
C GLU A 422 14.29 -25.68 -15.56
N SER A 423 13.13 -25.35 -14.97
CA SER A 423 12.21 -26.33 -14.38
C SER A 423 11.63 -27.25 -15.45
N GLN A 424 11.32 -26.73 -16.63
CA GLN A 424 10.82 -27.53 -17.75
C GLN A 424 11.89 -28.45 -18.33
N ALA A 425 13.11 -27.95 -18.52
CA ALA A 425 14.24 -28.77 -18.96
C ALA A 425 14.55 -29.91 -17.97
N LEU A 426 14.51 -29.61 -16.67
CA LEU A 426 14.70 -30.61 -15.63
C LEU A 426 13.55 -31.63 -15.57
N LEU A 427 12.30 -31.19 -15.75
CA LEU A 427 11.12 -32.06 -15.81
C LEU A 427 11.23 -33.05 -16.97
N GLU A 428 11.61 -32.58 -18.15
CA GLU A 428 11.79 -33.43 -19.32
C GLU A 428 12.90 -34.46 -19.10
N THR A 429 14.03 -34.02 -18.53
CA THR A 429 15.14 -34.91 -18.18
C THR A 429 14.70 -35.96 -17.15
N ALA A 430 13.89 -35.57 -16.16
CA ALA A 430 13.38 -36.48 -15.14
C ALA A 430 12.38 -37.49 -15.71
N ARG A 431 11.53 -37.09 -16.66
CA ARG A 431 10.61 -38.01 -17.36
C ARG A 431 11.37 -39.04 -18.18
N GLN A 432 12.41 -38.61 -18.90
CA GLN A 432 13.28 -39.53 -19.64
C GLN A 432 13.97 -40.52 -18.69
N GLN A 433 14.52 -40.04 -17.57
CA GLN A 433 15.16 -40.90 -16.56
C GLN A 433 14.16 -41.89 -15.94
N ALA A 434 12.93 -41.46 -15.66
CA ALA A 434 11.90 -42.33 -15.12
C ALA A 434 11.44 -43.40 -16.12
N MET A 435 11.36 -43.08 -17.42
CA MET A 435 11.10 -44.07 -18.45
C MET A 435 12.20 -45.14 -18.51
N THR A 436 13.47 -44.72 -18.46
CA THR A 436 14.62 -45.65 -18.42
C THR A 436 14.54 -46.56 -17.20
N ALA A 437 14.28 -46.00 -16.01
CA ALA A 437 14.14 -46.77 -14.78
C ALA A 437 12.94 -47.75 -14.81
N VAL A 438 11.79 -47.35 -15.36
CA VAL A 438 10.63 -48.24 -15.52
C VAL A 438 10.93 -49.39 -16.48
N ASN A 439 11.58 -49.12 -17.60
CA ASN A 439 11.94 -50.15 -18.59
C ASN A 439 12.92 -51.16 -17.99
N LEU A 440 13.94 -50.70 -17.25
CA LEU A 440 14.88 -51.57 -16.53
C LEU A 440 14.18 -52.46 -15.49
N VAL A 441 13.25 -51.89 -14.72
CA VAL A 441 12.48 -52.67 -13.72
C VAL A 441 11.54 -53.67 -14.40
N ALA A 442 10.95 -53.33 -15.55
CA ALA A 442 10.05 -54.21 -16.30
C ALA A 442 10.81 -55.38 -16.97
N GLU A 443 11.94 -55.10 -17.63
CA GLU A 443 12.78 -56.11 -18.29
C GLU A 443 13.39 -57.08 -17.27
N ASN A 444 13.92 -56.58 -16.16
CA ASN A 444 14.45 -57.43 -15.09
C ASN A 444 13.34 -58.12 -14.29
N GLY A 445 12.15 -57.51 -14.16
CA GLY A 445 10.98 -58.13 -13.54
C GLY A 445 10.48 -59.36 -14.31
N GLN A 446 10.54 -59.35 -15.64
CA GLN A 446 10.22 -60.53 -16.46
C GLN A 446 11.27 -61.63 -16.33
N LEU A 447 12.57 -61.28 -16.34
CA LEU A 447 13.68 -62.22 -16.12
C LEU A 447 13.69 -62.82 -14.69
N THR A 448 13.30 -62.04 -13.68
CA THR A 448 13.35 -62.45 -12.26
C THR A 448 12.12 -63.26 -11.82
N ARG A 449 10.92 -63.00 -12.39
CA ARG A 449 9.75 -63.86 -12.21
C ARG A 449 9.97 -65.27 -12.75
N LEU A 450 10.86 -65.43 -13.73
CA LEU A 450 11.31 -66.72 -14.23
C LEU A 450 12.41 -67.37 -13.36
N ALA A 451 13.05 -66.63 -12.43
CA ALA A 451 14.30 -67.06 -11.82
C ALA A 451 14.36 -67.24 -10.29
N ASN A 452 13.54 -66.62 -9.41
CA ASN A 452 13.36 -67.04 -7.98
C ASN A 452 12.53 -66.05 -7.10
N ASN A 453 11.88 -66.61 -6.06
CA ASN A 453 10.95 -65.95 -5.11
C ASN A 453 11.58 -64.98 -4.05
N HIS A 454 12.89 -64.78 -3.99
CA HIS A 454 13.53 -63.89 -3.00
C HIS A 454 13.98 -62.51 -3.53
N ARG A 455 13.97 -62.29 -4.85
CA ARG A 455 14.26 -60.98 -5.48
C ARG A 455 13.02 -60.11 -5.73
N SER A 456 11.80 -60.62 -5.48
CA SER A 456 10.58 -59.89 -5.83
C SER A 456 10.35 -58.64 -4.97
N THR A 457 10.70 -58.68 -3.68
CA THR A 457 10.40 -57.60 -2.72
C THR A 457 11.17 -56.30 -2.97
N ASP A 458 12.43 -56.36 -3.40
CA ASP A 458 13.21 -55.13 -3.64
C ASP A 458 12.91 -54.54 -5.03
N MET A 459 12.64 -55.38 -6.03
CA MET A 459 12.15 -54.92 -7.33
C MET A 459 10.74 -54.33 -7.26
N GLU A 460 9.85 -54.89 -6.43
CA GLU A 460 8.54 -54.29 -6.14
C GLU A 460 8.66 -52.93 -5.45
N LYS A 461 9.56 -52.79 -4.46
CA LYS A 461 9.83 -51.50 -3.82
C LYS A 461 10.43 -50.48 -4.79
N LEU A 462 11.33 -50.89 -5.68
CA LEU A 462 11.90 -50.03 -6.73
C LEU A 462 10.82 -49.62 -7.74
N SER A 463 9.96 -50.54 -8.15
CA SER A 463 8.82 -50.25 -9.03
C SER A 463 7.85 -49.23 -8.40
N GLN A 464 7.47 -49.44 -7.14
CA GLN A 464 6.60 -48.51 -6.41
C GLN A 464 7.25 -47.13 -6.24
N ALA A 465 8.54 -47.08 -5.87
CA ALA A 465 9.26 -45.82 -5.73
C ALA A 465 9.30 -45.04 -7.05
N THR A 466 9.52 -45.72 -8.18
CA THR A 466 9.50 -45.09 -9.51
C THR A 466 8.11 -44.58 -9.89
N GLN A 467 7.04 -45.33 -9.58
CA GLN A 467 5.66 -44.88 -9.80
C GLN A 467 5.29 -43.66 -8.93
N ASP A 468 5.71 -43.65 -7.66
CA ASP A 468 5.51 -42.53 -6.75
C ASP A 468 6.24 -41.27 -7.26
N LEU A 469 7.49 -41.43 -7.73
CA LEU A 469 8.28 -40.35 -8.32
C LEU A 469 7.65 -39.82 -9.61
N ASN A 470 7.15 -40.69 -10.48
CA ASN A 470 6.43 -40.27 -11.70
C ASN A 470 5.16 -39.47 -11.37
N SER A 471 4.39 -39.90 -10.37
CA SER A 471 3.20 -39.17 -9.92
C SER A 471 3.55 -37.78 -9.41
N MET A 472 4.70 -37.65 -8.72
CA MET A 472 5.23 -36.35 -8.28
C MET A 472 5.65 -35.45 -9.45
N LEU A 473 6.21 -36.00 -10.53
CA LEU A 473 6.55 -35.24 -11.74
C LEU A 473 5.32 -34.56 -12.34
N ASP A 474 4.17 -35.23 -12.39
CA ASP A 474 2.93 -34.65 -12.91
C ASP A 474 2.38 -33.54 -12.01
N ILE A 475 2.51 -33.68 -10.68
CA ILE A 475 2.17 -32.61 -9.73
C ILE A 475 3.05 -31.38 -9.98
N TYR A 476 4.36 -31.55 -10.14
CA TYR A 476 5.27 -30.43 -10.40
C TYR A 476 5.06 -29.81 -11.79
N ALA A 477 4.79 -30.63 -12.81
CA ALA A 477 4.46 -30.15 -14.15
C ALA A 477 3.24 -29.19 -14.14
N LYS A 478 2.21 -29.57 -13.39
CA LYS A 478 1.04 -28.72 -13.18
C LYS A 478 1.41 -27.42 -12.46
N ARG A 479 2.14 -27.49 -11.33
CA ARG A 479 2.55 -26.30 -10.57
C ARG A 479 3.41 -25.31 -11.37
N ILE A 480 4.35 -25.81 -12.18
CA ILE A 480 5.17 -24.96 -13.07
C ILE A 480 4.27 -24.18 -14.04
N THR A 481 3.19 -24.80 -14.52
CA THR A 481 2.22 -24.16 -15.42
C THR A 481 1.38 -23.12 -14.67
N ASP A 482 0.88 -23.47 -13.49
CA ASP A 482 0.03 -22.61 -12.63
C ASP A 482 0.78 -21.36 -12.13
N PHE A 483 2.11 -21.42 -12.02
CA PHE A 483 2.93 -20.34 -11.46
C PHE A 483 3.50 -19.34 -12.48
N ARG A 484 3.14 -19.45 -13.76
CA ARG A 484 3.55 -18.47 -14.78
C ARG A 484 2.87 -17.12 -14.55
N LEU A 485 3.65 -16.04 -14.46
CA LEU A 485 3.11 -14.69 -14.58
C LEU A 485 2.69 -14.45 -16.04
N ASN A 486 1.48 -13.91 -16.23
CA ASN A 486 0.96 -13.52 -17.54
C ASN A 486 1.50 -12.16 -17.99
#